data_AF-A0A5C6T240-F1
#
_entry.id   AF-A0A5C6T240-F1
#
_cell.length_a   1.000
_cell.length_b   1.000
_cell.length_c   1.000
_cell.angle_alpha   90.00
_cell.angle_beta   90.00
_cell.angle_gamma   90.00
#
_symmetry.space_group_name_H-M   'P 1'
#
loop_
_entity.id
_entity.type
_entity.pdbx_description
1 polymer ?
#
loop_
_entity_poly.entity_id
_entity_poly.type
_entity_poly.pdbx_seq_one_letter_code
_entity_poly.pdbx_strand_id
1 'polypeptide(L)'
;LWLGAIIAGLHKGFLKDIRGLLGFNRIDIHEAVWTSTSISLVQDHVPQQQQNATSISRKAEFALAFLAQGESRYRQPPIYPYPPPGSTAIGDLDLEVRLHMACPGGHGLKFSKITWNCAGGKEEVQETAIMTTTAHPTHIPGCAALTNPVNYTGLCPDRDISELVTRNVFMWMREMDGFPISELDIYKHGWFGDGDSDDDDSNCAEGDGGSTIDCNLSVTVGG
;
A
#
# COMPACT_ATOMS: atom_id res chain seq x y z
N LEU A 1 2.80 -17.61 13.63
CA LEU A 1 4.03 -17.99 12.89
C LEU A 1 5.30 -17.72 13.70
N TRP A 2 5.43 -16.54 14.33
CA TRP A 2 6.60 -16.16 15.14
C TRP A 2 7.05 -17.19 16.17
N LEU A 3 6.15 -17.75 16.98
CA LEU A 3 6.53 -18.76 17.98
C LEU A 3 7.12 -20.03 17.31
N GLY A 4 6.51 -20.51 16.24
CA GLY A 4 7.01 -21.66 15.48
C GLY A 4 8.34 -21.38 14.78
N ALA A 5 8.51 -20.20 14.18
CA ALA A 5 9.76 -19.76 13.57
C ALA A 5 10.87 -19.51 14.61
N ILE A 6 10.50 -19.09 15.82
CA ILE A 6 11.42 -18.95 16.95
C ILE A 6 11.88 -20.32 17.42
N ILE A 7 10.94 -21.24 17.69
CA ILE A 7 11.22 -22.61 18.11
C ILE A 7 12.07 -23.35 17.05
N ALA A 8 11.78 -23.18 15.76
CA ALA A 8 12.52 -23.78 14.66
C ALA A 8 13.84 -23.06 14.29
N GLY A 9 14.19 -21.96 14.98
CA GLY A 9 15.42 -21.21 14.72
C GLY A 9 15.44 -20.37 13.43
N LEU A 10 14.33 -20.34 12.68
CA LEU A 10 14.18 -19.63 11.41
C LEU A 10 14.17 -18.10 11.55
N HIS A 11 13.83 -17.60 12.74
CA HIS A 11 13.86 -16.17 13.09
C HIS A 11 15.22 -15.50 12.83
N LYS A 12 16.33 -16.25 12.87
CA LYS A 12 17.69 -15.74 12.64
C LYS A 12 17.90 -15.22 11.22
N GLY A 13 17.16 -15.75 10.23
CA GLY A 13 17.18 -15.25 8.85
C GLY A 13 16.45 -13.92 8.72
N PHE A 14 15.28 -13.81 9.35
CA PHE A 14 14.46 -12.59 9.35
C PHE A 14 15.15 -11.40 10.03
N LEU A 15 15.87 -11.64 11.13
CA LEU A 15 16.62 -10.60 11.83
C LEU A 15 17.93 -10.21 11.13
N LYS A 16 18.42 -11.01 10.19
CA LYS A 16 19.63 -10.68 9.41
C LYS A 16 19.32 -9.85 8.17
N ASP A 17 18.09 -9.91 7.68
CA ASP A 17 17.64 -9.05 6.60
C ASP A 17 17.29 -7.66 7.16
N ILE A 18 18.00 -6.64 6.68
CA ILE A 18 17.74 -5.22 7.00
C ILE A 18 16.28 -4.87 6.70
N ARG A 19 15.64 -5.49 5.71
CA ARG A 19 14.22 -5.27 5.38
C ARG A 19 13.30 -5.77 6.49
N GLY A 20 13.61 -6.90 7.11
CA GLY A 20 12.86 -7.44 8.25
C GLY A 20 13.04 -6.61 9.53
N LEU A 21 14.25 -6.07 9.75
CA LEU A 21 14.57 -5.19 10.88
C LEU A 21 13.91 -3.80 10.78
N LEU A 22 13.81 -3.25 9.57
CA LEU A 22 13.21 -1.93 9.32
C LEU A 22 11.68 -1.98 9.20
N GLY A 23 11.07 -3.14 9.41
CA GLY A 23 9.62 -3.30 9.26
C GLY A 23 9.12 -3.17 7.81
N PHE A 24 10.02 -3.22 6.82
CA PHE A 24 9.69 -3.44 5.40
C PHE A 24 9.32 -4.91 5.17
N ASN A 25 8.50 -5.48 6.04
CA ASN A 25 7.98 -6.82 5.87
C ASN A 25 7.25 -6.82 4.54
N ARG A 26 7.80 -7.55 3.57
CA ARG A 26 7.09 -7.85 2.33
C ARG A 26 5.71 -8.38 2.73
N ILE A 27 4.68 -7.77 2.17
CA ILE A 27 3.31 -8.24 2.34
C ILE A 27 3.25 -9.68 1.79
N ASP A 28 3.30 -10.65 2.69
CA ASP A 28 3.14 -12.07 2.35
C ASP A 28 1.66 -12.41 2.44
N ILE A 29 1.02 -12.39 1.27
CA ILE A 29 -0.39 -12.72 1.12
C ILE A 29 -0.69 -14.16 1.54
N HIS A 30 0.25 -15.10 1.37
CA HIS A 30 0.05 -16.49 1.79
C HIS A 30 0.06 -16.62 3.32
N GLU A 31 0.98 -15.95 4.00
CA GLU A 31 0.99 -15.88 5.47
C GLU A 31 -0.28 -15.22 6.01
N ALA A 32 -0.70 -14.10 5.40
CA ALA A 32 -1.91 -13.38 5.79
C ALA A 32 -3.14 -14.28 5.72
N VAL A 33 -3.29 -15.01 4.61
CA VAL A 33 -4.41 -15.92 4.40
C VAL A 33 -4.36 -17.09 5.40
N TRP A 34 -3.21 -17.71 5.62
CA TRP A 34 -3.04 -18.78 6.63
C TRP A 34 -3.39 -18.32 8.04
N THR A 35 -2.95 -17.11 8.41
CA THR A 35 -3.20 -16.55 9.75
C THR A 35 -4.57 -15.91 9.88
N SER A 36 -5.37 -15.90 8.81
CA SER A 36 -6.65 -15.17 8.75
C SER A 36 -6.51 -13.68 9.10
N THR A 37 -5.37 -13.08 8.74
CA THR A 37 -5.07 -11.67 8.98
C THR A 37 -5.26 -10.87 7.68
N SER A 38 -5.86 -9.68 7.79
CA SER A 38 -5.84 -8.70 6.71
C SER A 38 -4.64 -7.77 6.91
N ILE A 39 -3.71 -7.80 5.96
CA ILE A 39 -2.46 -7.02 5.99
C ILE A 39 -2.29 -6.13 4.76
N SER A 40 -3.19 -6.17 3.77
CA SER A 40 -3.09 -5.36 2.55
C SER A 40 -4.43 -5.15 1.87
N LEU A 41 -4.58 -4.01 1.19
CA LEU A 41 -5.76 -3.69 0.37
C LEU A 41 -6.06 -4.74 -0.70
N VAL A 42 -5.04 -5.45 -1.21
CA VAL A 42 -5.21 -6.43 -2.30
C VAL A 42 -5.91 -7.72 -1.85
N GLN A 43 -6.07 -7.92 -0.54
CA GLN A 43 -6.84 -9.03 0.02
C GLN A 43 -8.35 -8.75 0.02
N ASP A 44 -8.74 -7.49 -0.13
CA ASP A 44 -10.15 -7.12 -0.10
C ASP A 44 -10.84 -7.62 -1.37
N HIS A 45 -12.05 -8.16 -1.17
CA HIS A 45 -12.90 -8.54 -2.27
C HIS A 45 -13.35 -7.29 -3.03
N VAL A 46 -13.12 -7.26 -4.34
CA VAL A 46 -13.62 -6.22 -5.23
C VAL A 46 -14.92 -6.71 -5.86
N PRO A 47 -16.08 -6.18 -5.44
CA PRO A 47 -17.35 -6.57 -6.02
C PRO A 47 -17.44 -6.12 -7.48
N GLN A 48 -18.30 -6.80 -8.23
CA GLN A 48 -18.66 -6.36 -9.57
C GLN A 48 -19.20 -4.92 -9.52
N GLN A 49 -18.67 -4.06 -10.39
CA GLN A 49 -19.11 -2.68 -10.46
C GLN A 49 -20.41 -2.54 -11.27
N GLN A 50 -21.24 -1.55 -10.92
CA GLN A 50 -22.47 -1.26 -11.64
C GLN A 50 -22.19 -0.85 -13.10
N GLN A 51 -23.06 -1.29 -14.03
CA GLN A 51 -22.92 -1.01 -15.47
C GLN A 51 -22.85 0.49 -15.82
N ASN A 52 -23.41 1.36 -14.98
CA ASN A 52 -23.46 2.81 -15.18
C ASN A 52 -22.44 3.58 -14.33
N ALA A 53 -21.50 2.88 -13.68
CA ALA A 53 -20.45 3.57 -12.94
C ALA A 53 -19.64 4.45 -13.90
N THR A 54 -19.22 5.62 -13.44
CA THR A 54 -18.33 6.54 -14.16
C THR A 54 -16.91 6.53 -13.61
N SER A 55 -16.74 6.04 -12.38
CA SER A 55 -15.46 5.90 -11.68
C SER A 55 -15.46 4.68 -10.74
N ILE A 56 -14.26 4.31 -10.30
CA ILE A 56 -14.04 3.35 -9.20
C ILE A 56 -13.15 3.98 -8.14
N SER A 57 -13.22 3.49 -6.91
CA SER A 57 -12.24 3.92 -5.89
C SER A 57 -10.84 3.46 -6.31
N ARG A 58 -9.81 4.26 -6.04
CA ARG A 58 -8.42 3.86 -6.30
C ARG A 58 -8.06 2.57 -5.56
N LYS A 59 -8.62 2.38 -4.36
CA LYS A 59 -8.53 1.12 -3.63
C LYS A 59 -8.98 -0.08 -4.49
N ALA A 60 -10.14 0.02 -5.15
CA ALA A 60 -10.66 -1.05 -5.99
C ALA A 60 -9.85 -1.23 -7.27
N GLU A 61 -9.41 -0.12 -7.89
CA GLU A 61 -8.48 -0.14 -9.03
C GLU A 61 -7.20 -0.93 -8.70
N PHE A 62 -6.56 -0.59 -7.58
CA PHE A 62 -5.28 -1.17 -7.18
C PHE A 62 -5.44 -2.65 -6.81
N ALA A 63 -6.51 -3.00 -6.10
CA ALA A 63 -6.83 -4.39 -5.82
C ALA A 63 -7.09 -5.19 -7.11
N LEU A 64 -7.85 -4.64 -8.08
CA LEU A 64 -8.08 -5.30 -9.37
C LEU A 64 -6.80 -5.43 -10.19
N ALA A 65 -5.92 -4.43 -10.19
CA ALA A 65 -4.64 -4.49 -10.89
C ALA A 65 -3.80 -5.68 -10.39
N PHE A 66 -3.74 -5.89 -9.08
CA PHE A 66 -3.10 -7.06 -8.48
C PHE A 66 -3.81 -8.38 -8.83
N LEU A 67 -5.14 -8.41 -8.74
CA LEU A 67 -5.95 -9.62 -8.91
C LEU A 67 -6.09 -10.08 -10.36
N ALA A 68 -6.06 -9.15 -11.32
CA ALA A 68 -6.10 -9.45 -12.74
C ALA A 68 -4.89 -10.28 -13.17
N GLN A 69 -3.74 -10.09 -12.51
CA GLN A 69 -2.46 -10.76 -12.80
C GLN A 69 -2.04 -10.71 -14.28
N GLY A 70 -2.62 -9.83 -15.08
CA GLY A 70 -2.37 -9.81 -16.51
C GLY A 70 -0.96 -9.29 -16.79
N GLU A 71 -0.61 -8.13 -16.23
CA GLU A 71 0.77 -7.67 -16.27
C GLU A 71 1.65 -8.19 -15.14
N SER A 72 2.88 -8.61 -15.51
CA SER A 72 3.90 -9.06 -14.53
C SER A 72 4.23 -8.00 -13.48
N ARG A 73 3.90 -6.73 -13.75
CA ARG A 73 4.19 -5.56 -12.90
C ARG A 73 3.38 -5.52 -11.61
N TYR A 74 2.13 -5.99 -11.63
CA TYR A 74 1.26 -6.01 -10.44
C TYR A 74 1.31 -7.33 -9.66
N ARG A 75 2.25 -8.23 -10.01
CA ARG A 75 2.43 -9.52 -9.31
C ARG A 75 2.87 -9.34 -7.85
N GLN A 76 3.50 -8.22 -7.52
CA GLN A 76 3.90 -7.90 -6.14
C GLN A 76 2.93 -6.86 -5.56
N PRO A 77 2.42 -7.08 -4.34
CA PRO A 77 1.58 -6.08 -3.68
C PRO A 77 2.39 -4.80 -3.37
N PRO A 78 1.70 -3.66 -3.14
CA PRO A 78 2.35 -2.45 -2.65
C PRO A 78 3.17 -2.71 -1.37
N ILE A 79 4.24 -1.94 -1.15
CA ILE A 79 5.06 -2.09 0.07
C ILE A 79 4.24 -1.70 1.31
N TYR A 80 3.45 -0.64 1.18
CA TYR A 80 2.58 -0.16 2.25
C TYR A 80 1.15 -0.66 2.08
N PRO A 81 0.49 -1.09 3.16
CA PRO A 81 -0.82 -1.73 3.10
C PRO A 81 -1.99 -0.75 2.96
N TYR A 82 -1.70 0.55 2.97
CA TYR A 82 -2.71 1.60 3.04
C TYR A 82 -3.37 1.82 1.68
N PRO A 83 -4.71 1.91 1.62
CA PRO A 83 -5.40 2.18 0.38
C PRO A 83 -5.15 3.63 -0.08
N PRO A 84 -4.92 3.86 -1.38
CA PRO A 84 -4.89 5.21 -1.93
C PRO A 84 -6.24 5.91 -1.72
N PRO A 85 -6.27 7.20 -1.37
CA PRO A 85 -7.50 7.97 -1.29
C PRO A 85 -8.09 8.21 -2.69
N GLY A 86 -9.38 8.53 -2.77
CA GLY A 86 -10.03 9.01 -4.00
C GLY A 86 -10.46 7.94 -5.01
N SER A 87 -10.70 8.37 -6.24
CA SER A 87 -11.29 7.55 -7.31
C SER A 87 -10.65 7.85 -8.66
N THR A 88 -10.70 6.88 -9.55
CA THR A 88 -10.21 6.96 -10.94
C THR A 88 -11.39 6.82 -11.89
N ALA A 89 -11.46 7.69 -12.89
CA ALA A 89 -12.49 7.61 -13.92
C ALA A 89 -12.28 6.35 -14.76
N ILE A 90 -13.36 5.70 -15.21
CA ILE A 90 -13.26 4.45 -15.97
C ILE A 90 -12.49 4.60 -17.30
N GLY A 91 -12.52 5.80 -17.89
CA GLY A 91 -11.74 6.12 -19.09
C GLY A 91 -10.23 6.14 -18.87
N ASP A 92 -9.79 6.36 -17.62
CA ASP A 92 -8.38 6.49 -17.24
C ASP A 92 -7.80 5.18 -16.67
N LEU A 93 -8.61 4.13 -16.55
CA LEU A 93 -8.18 2.84 -16.03
C LEU A 93 -7.33 2.09 -17.05
N ASP A 94 -6.38 1.31 -16.54
CA ASP A 94 -5.72 0.28 -17.31
C ASP A 94 -6.76 -0.66 -17.95
N LEU A 95 -6.48 -1.10 -19.19
CA LEU A 95 -7.39 -1.92 -19.97
C LEU A 95 -7.74 -3.23 -19.26
N GLU A 96 -6.79 -3.89 -18.62
CA GLU A 96 -6.99 -5.13 -17.89
C GLU A 96 -7.89 -4.91 -16.67
N VAL A 97 -7.62 -3.85 -15.91
CA VAL A 97 -8.46 -3.47 -14.76
C VAL A 97 -9.90 -3.25 -15.22
N ARG A 98 -10.08 -2.52 -16.33
CA ARG A 98 -11.41 -2.24 -16.88
C ARG A 98 -12.15 -3.50 -17.35
N LEU A 99 -11.45 -4.48 -17.92
CA LEU A 99 -12.04 -5.78 -18.28
C LEU A 99 -12.50 -6.53 -17.03
N HIS A 100 -11.69 -6.52 -15.97
CA HIS A 100 -11.97 -7.25 -14.73
C HIS A 100 -13.02 -6.59 -13.83
N MET A 101 -13.29 -5.30 -13.99
CA MET A 101 -14.41 -4.63 -13.31
C MET A 101 -15.79 -5.23 -13.63
N ALA A 102 -15.95 -5.76 -14.84
CA ALA A 102 -17.21 -6.30 -15.34
C ALA A 102 -17.37 -7.80 -15.08
N CYS A 103 -16.39 -8.46 -14.46
CA CYS A 103 -16.41 -9.89 -14.21
C CYS A 103 -17.62 -10.28 -13.31
N PRO A 104 -18.46 -11.24 -13.76
CA PRO A 104 -19.57 -11.72 -12.94
C PRO A 104 -19.06 -12.30 -11.61
N GLY A 105 -19.56 -11.78 -10.50
CA GLY A 105 -19.18 -12.25 -9.16
C GLY A 105 -17.96 -11.54 -8.54
N GLY A 106 -17.32 -10.60 -9.24
CA GLY A 106 -16.19 -9.84 -8.71
C GLY A 106 -14.88 -10.64 -8.61
N HIS A 107 -13.88 -10.03 -7.97
CA HIS A 107 -12.55 -10.62 -7.79
C HIS A 107 -12.15 -10.61 -6.32
N GLY A 108 -11.45 -11.65 -5.90
CA GLY A 108 -10.88 -11.73 -4.56
C GLY A 108 -9.97 -12.95 -4.39
N LEU A 109 -9.14 -12.89 -3.36
CA LEU A 109 -8.27 -14.01 -3.01
C LEU A 109 -9.04 -15.06 -2.20
N LYS A 110 -8.78 -16.32 -2.49
CA LYS A 110 -9.35 -17.45 -1.75
C LYS A 110 -8.25 -18.40 -1.31
N PHE A 111 -8.25 -18.74 -0.02
CA PHE A 111 -7.44 -19.85 0.47
C PHE A 111 -7.91 -21.17 -0.14
N SER A 112 -6.99 -21.94 -0.71
CA SER A 112 -7.29 -23.26 -1.27
C SER A 112 -6.71 -24.39 -0.41
N LYS A 113 -5.40 -24.39 -0.19
CA LYS A 113 -4.72 -25.44 0.58
C LYS A 113 -3.31 -25.01 0.97
N ILE A 114 -2.75 -25.70 1.96
CA ILE A 114 -1.31 -25.72 2.22
C ILE A 114 -0.80 -27.15 2.08
N THR A 115 0.37 -27.28 1.48
CA THR A 115 1.07 -28.56 1.34
C THR A 115 2.32 -28.53 2.20
N TRP A 116 2.37 -29.44 3.17
CA TRP A 116 3.47 -29.62 4.11
C TRP A 116 4.44 -30.66 3.57
N ASN A 117 5.69 -30.25 3.33
CA ASN A 117 6.76 -31.17 3.01
C ASN A 117 7.34 -31.72 4.33
N CYS A 118 6.98 -32.95 4.67
CA CYS A 118 7.40 -33.61 5.89
C CYS A 118 8.69 -34.42 5.68
N ALA A 119 9.35 -34.77 6.78
CA ALA A 119 10.52 -35.65 6.76
C ALA A 119 10.20 -36.99 6.09
N GLY A 120 11.14 -37.51 5.30
CA GLY A 120 10.97 -38.76 4.54
C GLY A 120 10.23 -38.60 3.21
N GLY A 121 10.07 -37.37 2.70
CA GLY A 121 9.43 -37.11 1.40
C GLY A 121 7.91 -37.28 1.42
N LYS A 122 7.31 -37.35 2.61
CA LYS A 122 5.86 -37.39 2.78
C LYS A 122 5.31 -35.98 2.58
N GLU A 123 4.29 -35.84 1.75
CA GLU A 123 3.52 -34.61 1.62
C GLU A 123 2.20 -34.75 2.38
N GLU A 124 1.84 -33.76 3.20
CA GLU A 124 0.52 -33.65 3.80
C GLU A 124 -0.21 -32.41 3.30
N VAL A 125 -1.45 -32.58 2.85
CA VAL A 125 -2.27 -31.50 2.32
C VAL A 125 -3.33 -31.11 3.35
N GLN A 126 -3.35 -29.84 3.70
CA GLN A 126 -4.38 -29.23 4.55
C GLN A 126 -5.29 -28.36 3.66
N GLU A 127 -6.53 -28.80 3.44
CA GLU A 127 -7.53 -28.10 2.62
C GLU A 127 -8.39 -27.14 3.43
N THR A 128 -9.01 -26.16 2.73
CA THR A 128 -9.86 -25.09 3.31
C THR A 128 -10.97 -25.60 4.24
N ALA A 129 -11.51 -26.81 4.04
CA ALA A 129 -12.62 -27.34 4.84
C ALA A 129 -12.27 -27.51 6.34
N ILE A 130 -10.98 -27.54 6.70
CA ILE A 130 -10.51 -27.66 8.09
C ILE A 130 -10.31 -26.27 8.73
N MET A 131 -10.22 -25.20 7.93
CA MET A 131 -10.10 -23.81 8.39
C MET A 131 -11.41 -23.04 8.23
N THR A 132 -12.55 -23.65 8.53
CA THR A 132 -13.84 -22.96 8.73
C THR A 132 -13.81 -22.09 9.99
N THR A 133 -12.96 -21.06 9.97
CA THR A 133 -13.13 -19.86 10.78
C THR A 133 -12.72 -18.62 9.99
N THR A 134 -13.01 -18.59 8.68
CA THR A 134 -13.36 -17.29 8.10
C THR A 134 -14.75 -16.95 8.62
N ALA A 135 -14.78 -16.33 9.80
CA ALA A 135 -15.69 -15.21 9.95
C ALA A 135 -15.27 -14.21 8.87
N HIS A 136 -15.89 -14.32 7.69
CA HIS A 136 -16.32 -13.09 7.05
C HIS A 136 -16.96 -12.29 8.19
N PRO A 137 -16.69 -10.99 8.37
CA PRO A 137 -17.69 -10.17 9.00
C PRO A 137 -18.88 -10.28 8.04
N THR A 138 -19.68 -11.34 8.19
CA THR A 138 -21.09 -11.33 7.85
C THR A 138 -21.52 -10.04 8.48
N HIS A 139 -21.83 -9.07 7.64
CA HIS A 139 -22.35 -7.79 8.07
C HIS A 139 -23.50 -8.13 9.01
N ILE A 140 -23.26 -8.15 10.32
CA ILE A 140 -24.26 -8.52 11.30
C ILE A 140 -25.32 -7.46 11.08
N PRO A 141 -26.53 -7.80 10.60
CA PRO A 141 -27.56 -6.79 10.43
C PRO A 141 -27.87 -6.27 11.83
N GLY A 142 -27.31 -5.12 12.19
CA GLY A 142 -27.42 -4.55 13.54
C GLY A 142 -26.11 -4.38 14.34
N CYS A 143 -24.95 -4.88 13.87
CA CYS A 143 -23.68 -4.39 14.43
C CYS A 143 -23.34 -3.11 13.67
N ALA A 144 -23.81 -1.98 14.18
CA ALA A 144 -23.28 -0.70 13.77
C ALA A 144 -21.76 -0.82 13.85
N ALA A 145 -21.07 -0.76 12.71
CA ALA A 145 -19.64 -0.60 12.71
C ALA A 145 -19.36 0.50 13.72
N LEU A 146 -18.60 0.19 14.78
CA LEU A 146 -18.12 1.20 15.70
C LEU A 146 -17.14 2.05 14.91
N THR A 147 -17.70 2.95 14.10
CA THR A 147 -17.05 4.09 13.50
C THR A 147 -16.80 5.04 14.67
N ASN A 148 -15.92 4.65 15.58
CA ASN A 148 -15.28 5.65 16.41
C ASN A 148 -14.42 6.44 15.43
N PRO A 149 -14.80 7.68 15.07
CA PRO A 149 -14.00 8.48 14.18
C PRO A 149 -12.63 8.63 14.85
N VAL A 150 -11.59 8.16 14.18
CA VAL A 150 -10.22 8.39 14.65
C VAL A 150 -10.03 9.91 14.66
N ASN A 151 -9.69 10.46 15.83
CA ASN A 151 -9.52 11.89 15.95
C ASN A 151 -8.14 12.28 15.40
N TYR A 152 -8.12 12.91 14.24
CA TYR A 152 -6.91 13.42 13.59
C TYR A 152 -6.58 14.88 13.94
N THR A 153 -7.32 15.54 14.85
CA THR A 153 -7.11 16.97 15.16
C THR A 153 -5.74 17.28 15.77
N GLY A 154 -5.03 16.28 16.28
CA GLY A 154 -3.67 16.42 16.81
C GLY A 154 -2.57 16.29 15.76
N LEU A 155 -2.90 15.91 14.53
CA LEU A 155 -1.93 15.79 13.45
C LEU A 155 -1.79 17.11 12.70
N CYS A 156 -0.55 17.50 12.40
CA CYS A 156 -0.21 18.56 11.47
C CYS A 156 -0.09 17.93 10.06
N PRO A 157 -1.01 18.23 9.12
CA PRO A 157 -0.96 17.64 7.77
C PRO A 157 0.38 17.88 7.06
N ASP A 158 1.01 19.03 7.28
CA ASP A 158 2.26 19.39 6.61
C ASP A 158 3.50 18.68 7.19
N ARG A 159 3.40 18.09 8.40
CA ARG A 159 4.53 17.46 9.10
C ARG A 159 4.36 15.97 9.34
N ASP A 160 3.12 15.52 9.56
CA ASP A 160 2.83 14.17 10.03
C ASP A 160 2.39 13.22 8.90
N ILE A 161 2.27 13.73 7.67
CA ILE A 161 2.01 12.89 6.49
C ILE A 161 3.34 12.37 5.95
N SER A 162 3.40 11.06 5.70
CA SER A 162 4.58 10.44 5.11
C SER A 162 4.56 10.58 3.58
N GLU A 163 5.45 11.43 3.08
CA GLU A 163 5.77 11.54 1.65
C GLU A 163 6.13 10.17 1.08
N LEU A 164 7.06 9.44 1.71
CA LEU A 164 7.54 8.14 1.23
C LEU A 164 6.41 7.12 1.08
N VAL A 165 5.50 7.05 2.05
CA VAL A 165 4.33 6.16 1.99
C VAL A 165 3.40 6.56 0.85
N THR A 166 3.06 7.85 0.76
CA THR A 166 2.15 8.36 -0.26
C THR A 166 2.73 8.15 -1.66
N ARG A 167 4.01 8.51 -1.84
CA ARG A 167 4.74 8.33 -3.10
C ARG A 167 4.78 6.86 -3.49
N ASN A 168 5.16 5.97 -2.58
CA ASN A 168 5.23 4.53 -2.87
C ASN A 168 3.88 3.96 -3.32
N VAL A 169 2.78 4.31 -2.63
CA VAL A 169 1.44 3.82 -2.98
C VAL A 169 1.07 4.26 -4.39
N PHE A 170 1.16 5.55 -4.72
CA PHE A 170 0.79 6.04 -6.06
C PHE A 170 1.73 5.52 -7.15
N MET A 171 3.04 5.50 -6.90
CA MET A 171 4.02 5.03 -7.88
C MET A 171 3.84 3.54 -8.18
N TRP A 172 3.40 2.71 -7.21
CA TRP A 172 3.10 1.29 -7.48
C TRP A 172 2.13 1.10 -8.66
N MET A 173 1.19 2.02 -8.89
CA MET A 173 0.34 2.02 -10.09
C MET A 173 0.89 2.88 -11.24
N ARG A 174 1.43 4.06 -10.94
CA ARG A 174 1.67 5.12 -11.93
C ARG A 174 3.11 5.18 -12.45
N GLU A 175 4.04 4.41 -11.91
CA GLU A 175 5.48 4.46 -12.26
C GLU A 175 5.76 4.15 -13.74
N MET A 176 5.04 3.21 -14.33
CA MET A 176 5.26 2.82 -15.74
C MET A 176 4.40 3.59 -16.73
N ASP A 177 3.09 3.66 -16.48
CA ASP A 177 2.12 4.23 -17.42
C ASP A 177 1.92 5.75 -17.24
N GLY A 178 2.52 6.30 -16.18
CA GLY A 178 2.36 7.69 -15.78
C GLY A 178 1.04 7.95 -15.06
N PHE A 179 0.81 9.22 -14.74
CA PHE A 179 -0.45 9.69 -14.17
C PHE A 179 -1.43 10.02 -15.29
N PRO A 180 -2.71 9.60 -15.18
CA PRO A 180 -3.73 10.06 -16.11
C PRO A 180 -3.91 11.58 -16.01
N ILE A 181 -4.46 12.21 -17.05
CA ILE A 181 -4.66 13.67 -17.10
C ILE A 181 -5.52 14.15 -15.92
N SER A 182 -6.47 13.33 -15.47
CA SER A 182 -7.31 13.60 -14.29
C SER A 182 -6.53 13.63 -12.97
N GLU A 183 -5.32 13.07 -12.92
CA GLU A 183 -4.42 13.05 -11.78
C GLU A 183 -3.21 13.97 -11.94
N LEU A 184 -3.25 14.89 -12.92
CA LEU A 184 -2.15 15.81 -13.18
C LEU A 184 -1.79 16.67 -11.95
N ASP A 185 -2.77 17.05 -11.14
CA ASP A 185 -2.52 17.81 -9.90
C ASP A 185 -1.79 16.97 -8.85
N ILE A 186 -1.97 15.65 -8.84
CA ILE A 186 -1.23 14.72 -7.98
C ILE A 186 0.21 14.63 -8.48
N TYR A 187 0.40 14.45 -9.79
CA TYR A 187 1.73 14.39 -10.40
C TYR A 187 2.55 15.65 -10.16
N LYS A 188 1.93 16.84 -10.26
CA LYS A 188 2.58 18.13 -10.02
C LYS A 188 2.93 18.40 -8.56
N HIS A 189 2.44 17.59 -7.63
CA HIS A 189 2.78 17.74 -6.23
C HIS A 189 4.28 17.49 -6.03
N GLY A 190 4.94 18.25 -5.15
CA GLY A 190 6.39 18.18 -4.94
C GLY A 190 6.92 16.84 -4.41
N TRP A 191 6.04 15.87 -4.14
CA TRP A 191 6.40 14.49 -3.77
C TRP A 191 6.57 13.56 -4.98
N PHE A 192 6.02 13.96 -6.13
CA PHE A 192 5.93 13.15 -7.35
C PHE A 192 6.69 13.74 -8.52
N GLY A 193 6.71 15.07 -8.65
CA GLY A 193 7.44 15.74 -9.72
C GLY A 193 8.96 15.64 -9.54
N ASP A 194 9.69 15.48 -10.64
CA ASP A 194 11.16 15.58 -10.71
C ASP A 194 11.58 17.06 -10.57
N GLY A 195 11.30 17.66 -9.41
CA GLY A 195 11.56 19.06 -9.10
C GLY A 195 13.04 19.44 -8.93
N ASP A 196 13.97 18.70 -9.53
CA ASP A 196 15.36 19.12 -9.77
C ASP A 196 15.49 19.57 -11.24
N SER A 197 14.58 20.44 -11.68
CA SER A 197 14.91 21.31 -12.81
C SER A 197 15.83 22.39 -12.24
N ASP A 198 17.12 22.06 -12.16
CA ASP A 198 18.23 23.01 -11.98
C ASP A 198 18.26 24.00 -13.15
N ASP A 199 17.22 24.83 -13.31
CA ASP A 199 17.30 26.07 -14.08
C ASP A 199 17.95 27.14 -13.19
N ASP A 200 19.14 26.83 -12.67
CA ASP A 200 20.06 27.74 -12.00
C ASP A 200 20.94 28.46 -13.06
N ASP A 201 20.30 28.94 -14.13
CA ASP A 201 20.92 29.77 -15.17
C ASP A 201 20.50 31.24 -15.04
N SER A 202 20.22 31.70 -13.82
CA SER A 202 20.30 33.14 -13.53
C SER A 202 21.75 33.49 -13.21
N ASN A 203 22.50 33.81 -14.26
CA ASN A 203 23.81 34.43 -14.20
C ASN A 203 23.71 35.82 -13.50
N CYS A 204 23.68 35.85 -12.17
CA CYS A 204 23.90 37.05 -11.38
C CYS A 204 25.40 37.17 -11.10
N ALA A 205 26.01 38.15 -11.77
CA ALA A 205 27.42 38.48 -11.70
C ALA A 205 27.96 38.61 -10.26
N GLU A 206 29.20 38.15 -10.09
CA GLU A 206 30.07 38.39 -8.93
C GLU A 206 29.89 39.78 -8.33
N GLY A 207 29.50 39.81 -7.05
CA GLY A 207 29.43 41.00 -6.22
C GLY A 207 30.18 40.75 -4.90
N ASP A 208 31.40 41.27 -4.87
CA ASP A 208 32.38 41.27 -3.78
C ASP A 208 31.86 41.79 -2.42
N GLY A 209 32.30 41.13 -1.35
CA GLY A 209 32.78 41.79 -0.14
C GLY A 209 31.77 42.19 0.95
N GLY A 210 31.74 41.42 2.06
CA GLY A 210 31.25 41.98 3.34
C GLY A 210 30.86 40.96 4.41
N SER A 211 31.81 40.59 5.27
CA SER A 211 31.56 39.90 6.54
C SER A 211 30.95 40.86 7.57
N THR A 212 29.77 40.55 8.13
CA THR A 212 29.38 40.98 9.48
C THR A 212 28.50 39.93 10.19
N ILE A 213 29.13 39.25 11.14
CA ILE A 213 28.69 38.88 12.49
C ILE A 213 27.38 39.54 12.99
N ASP A 214 26.67 38.75 13.81
CA ASP A 214 25.63 39.06 14.82
C ASP A 214 24.15 38.97 14.42
N CYS A 215 23.43 38.03 15.05
CA CYS A 215 22.28 38.32 15.94
C CYS A 215 21.81 37.06 16.71
N ASN A 216 22.25 36.96 17.96
CA ASN A 216 21.53 36.54 19.19
C ASN A 216 20.40 35.48 19.15
N LEU A 217 20.69 34.30 19.69
CA LEU A 217 19.71 33.37 20.29
C LEU A 217 19.64 33.64 21.80
N SER A 218 18.52 34.17 22.29
CA SER A 218 18.22 34.22 23.73
C SER A 218 17.58 32.91 24.18
N VAL A 219 18.30 32.13 24.98
CA VAL A 219 17.76 30.97 25.71
C VAL A 219 17.45 31.40 27.14
N THR A 220 16.19 31.29 27.55
CA THR A 220 15.76 31.47 28.94
C THR A 220 15.64 30.09 29.60
N VAL A 221 16.45 29.82 30.61
CA VAL A 221 16.30 28.66 31.51
C VAL A 221 15.61 29.17 32.78
N GLY A 222 14.42 28.64 33.07
CA GLY A 222 13.70 28.85 34.34
C GLY A 222 14.17 27.86 35.41
N GLY A 223 14.31 28.37 36.65
CA GLY A 223 14.59 27.58 37.85
C GLY A 223 13.34 27.10 38.58
#